data_AF-A0A0A8YPP9-F1
#
_entry.id   AF-A0A0A8YPP9-F1
#
_cell.length_a   1.000
_cell.length_b   1.000
_cell.length_c   1.000
_cell.angle_alpha   90.00
_cell.angle_beta   90.00
_cell.angle_gamma   90.00
#
_symmetry.space_group_name_H-M   'P 1'
#
loop_
_entity.id
_entity.type
_entity.pdbx_description
1 polymer ?
#
loop_
_entity_poly.entity_id
_entity_poly.type
_entity_poly.pdbx_seq_one_letter_code
_entity_poly.pdbx_strand_id
1 'polypeptide(L)'
;MKKPPGFKYKSGMYLFVKCPDVSPFEWHPFSITSAPGDDYLSVHIRTLGDWTSELRNLFGKACEAQVTSKKATLTRLETTVVADAQTEDTRFPRVLIDGPYGAPAQNYKKYDILLLIGLGIGATPFISILKDLLNNFKSNEEVESIHGSEIGSFKNNGPGRAYFYWVTREQGSFEWFKGVMNDVAESDHNVPSHSHFS
;
A
#
# COMPACT_ATOMS: atom_id res chain seq x y z
N MET A 1 5.25 -0.35 -6.93
CA MET A 1 6.55 -0.10 -7.61
C MET A 1 7.67 -0.75 -6.80
N LYS A 2 8.79 -1.15 -7.44
CA LYS A 2 9.93 -1.75 -6.70
C LYS A 2 10.53 -0.71 -5.76
N LYS A 3 10.80 -1.10 -4.51
CA LYS A 3 11.44 -0.23 -3.53
C LYS A 3 12.91 0.00 -3.90
N PRO A 4 13.40 1.25 -3.96
CA PRO A 4 14.81 1.51 -4.26
C PRO A 4 15.73 0.92 -3.19
N PRO A 5 16.93 0.44 -3.55
CA PRO A 5 17.91 -0.01 -2.57
C PRO A 5 18.22 1.08 -1.54
N GLY A 6 18.22 0.71 -0.26
CA GLY A 6 18.49 1.65 0.83
C GLY A 6 17.34 2.61 1.18
N PHE A 7 16.20 2.55 0.48
CA PHE A 7 15.04 3.38 0.80
C PHE A 7 14.37 2.92 2.11
N LYS A 8 14.63 3.65 3.20
CA LYS A 8 14.09 3.37 4.54
C LYS A 8 13.06 4.42 4.92
N TYR A 9 11.88 3.99 5.34
CA TYR A 9 10.78 4.86 5.77
C TYR A 9 10.03 4.26 6.96
N LYS A 10 9.15 5.04 7.60
CA LYS A 10 8.25 4.60 8.67
C LYS A 10 6.80 4.67 8.19
N SER A 11 5.93 3.81 8.71
CA SER A 11 4.50 3.89 8.40
C SER A 11 3.92 5.27 8.71
N GLY A 12 2.99 5.72 7.88
CA GLY A 12 2.39 7.06 7.99
C GLY A 12 3.22 8.18 7.34
N MET A 13 4.44 7.91 6.85
CA MET A 13 5.19 8.85 6.01
C MET A 13 4.59 8.97 4.60
N TYR A 14 4.99 10.02 3.88
CA TYR A 14 4.57 10.26 2.49
C TYR A 14 5.80 10.45 1.59
N LEU A 15 5.58 10.47 0.27
CA LEU A 15 6.60 10.78 -0.73
C LEU A 15 5.99 11.67 -1.82
N PHE A 16 6.83 12.31 -2.62
CA PHE A 16 6.41 13.00 -3.83
C PHE A 16 6.57 12.09 -5.05
N VAL A 17 5.59 12.14 -5.93
CA VAL A 17 5.56 11.41 -7.20
C VAL A 17 5.58 12.40 -8.34
N LYS A 18 6.44 12.13 -9.33
CA LYS A 18 6.46 12.84 -10.61
C LYS A 18 6.38 11.83 -11.75
N CYS A 19 5.56 12.17 -12.74
CA CYS A 19 5.44 11.42 -13.98
C CYS A 19 5.74 12.39 -15.14
N PRO A 20 6.95 12.37 -15.73
CA PRO A 20 7.31 13.26 -16.84
C PRO A 20 6.40 13.12 -18.06
N ASP A 21 5.77 11.95 -18.22
CA ASP A 21 4.82 11.65 -19.30
C ASP A 21 3.46 12.35 -19.09
N VAL A 22 3.16 12.81 -17.86
CA VAL A 22 1.99 13.64 -17.52
C VAL A 22 2.37 15.13 -17.48
N SER A 23 3.40 15.46 -16.69
CA SER A 23 3.88 16.83 -16.55
C SER A 23 5.39 16.83 -16.27
N PRO A 24 6.18 17.62 -17.03
CA PRO A 24 7.64 17.58 -16.94
C PRO A 24 8.20 18.19 -15.66
N PHE A 25 7.40 18.92 -14.86
CA PHE A 25 7.90 19.65 -13.69
C PHE A 25 7.10 19.42 -12.40
N GLU A 26 5.88 18.90 -12.48
CA GLU A 26 5.03 18.74 -11.30
C GLU A 26 5.41 17.55 -10.43
N TRP A 27 5.37 17.79 -9.12
CA TRP A 27 5.52 16.79 -8.07
C TRP A 27 4.29 16.82 -7.17
N HIS A 28 3.68 15.66 -6.95
CA HIS A 28 2.45 15.53 -6.16
C HIS A 28 2.69 14.64 -4.93
N PRO A 29 2.27 15.06 -3.72
CA PRO A 29 2.50 14.30 -2.49
C PRO A 29 1.47 13.19 -2.30
N PHE A 30 1.94 11.99 -1.91
CA PHE A 30 1.08 10.85 -1.59
C PHE A 30 1.61 10.06 -0.39
N SER A 31 0.69 9.69 0.52
CA SER A 31 0.98 8.80 1.64
C SER A 31 1.48 7.45 1.14
N ILE A 32 2.55 6.93 1.76
CA ILE A 32 3.01 5.58 1.48
C ILE A 32 2.04 4.61 2.15
N THR A 33 1.48 3.68 1.38
CA THR A 33 0.47 2.71 1.86
C THR A 33 1.06 1.34 2.18
N SER A 34 2.24 1.02 1.65
CA SER A 34 2.98 -0.20 1.99
C SER A 34 3.58 -0.11 3.39
N ALA A 35 3.78 -1.24 4.06
CA ALA A 35 4.49 -1.29 5.33
C ALA A 35 6.00 -1.18 5.10
N PRO A 36 6.79 -0.61 6.04
CA PRO A 36 8.24 -0.51 5.94
C PRO A 36 8.97 -1.82 5.65
N GLY A 37 8.39 -2.95 6.06
CA GLY A 37 8.90 -4.30 5.79
C GLY A 37 8.66 -4.81 4.36
N ASP A 38 7.74 -4.20 3.60
CA ASP A 38 7.43 -4.63 2.23
C ASP A 38 8.64 -4.37 1.30
N ASP A 39 8.83 -5.27 0.32
CA ASP A 39 9.84 -5.18 -0.74
C ASP A 39 9.44 -4.24 -1.90
N TYR A 40 8.20 -3.74 -1.85
CA TYR A 40 7.65 -2.75 -2.75
C TYR A 40 7.28 -1.45 -2.02
N LEU A 41 7.17 -0.38 -2.81
CA LEU A 41 6.48 0.85 -2.41
C LEU A 41 5.12 0.89 -3.08
N SER A 42 4.09 1.27 -2.34
CA SER A 42 2.76 1.56 -2.88
C SER A 42 2.25 2.91 -2.40
N VAL A 43 1.51 3.57 -3.28
CA VAL A 43 0.70 4.76 -3.01
C VAL A 43 -0.68 4.53 -3.63
N HIS A 44 -1.73 5.09 -3.04
CA HIS A 44 -3.08 5.02 -3.57
C HIS A 44 -3.55 6.43 -3.92
N ILE A 45 -3.85 6.65 -5.20
CA ILE A 45 -4.13 7.96 -5.77
C ILE A 45 -5.58 7.99 -6.21
N ARG A 46 -6.38 8.84 -5.57
CA ARG A 46 -7.75 9.13 -6.02
C ARG A 46 -7.71 10.08 -7.20
N THR A 47 -8.49 9.79 -8.24
CA THR A 47 -8.59 10.64 -9.44
C THR A 47 -9.50 11.84 -9.15
N LEU A 48 -8.92 13.02 -8.95
CA LEU A 48 -9.63 14.24 -8.54
C LEU A 48 -9.25 15.50 -9.34
N GLY A 49 -8.33 15.39 -10.29
CA GLY A 49 -7.88 16.52 -11.11
C GLY A 49 -7.01 16.07 -12.27
N ASP A 50 -6.66 17.03 -13.13
CA ASP A 50 -6.06 16.81 -14.45
C ASP A 50 -4.85 15.87 -14.39
N TRP A 51 -3.91 16.15 -13.49
CA TRP A 51 -2.70 15.33 -13.32
C TRP A 51 -3.04 13.88 -12.95
N THR A 52 -3.93 13.67 -11.97
CA THR A 52 -4.30 12.32 -11.53
C THR A 52 -5.14 11.56 -12.55
N SER A 53 -5.94 12.28 -13.35
CA SER A 53 -6.74 11.72 -14.44
C SER A 53 -5.85 11.25 -15.58
N GLU A 54 -4.88 12.07 -15.98
CA GLU A 54 -3.95 11.71 -17.04
C GLU A 54 -3.02 10.57 -16.60
N LEU A 55 -2.54 10.61 -15.35
CA LEU A 55 -1.80 9.48 -14.78
C LEU A 55 -2.60 8.17 -14.87
N ARG A 56 -3.88 8.20 -14.47
CA ARG A 56 -4.76 7.02 -14.58
C ARG A 56 -4.90 6.55 -16.03
N ASN A 57 -5.07 7.47 -16.98
CA ASN A 57 -5.23 7.14 -18.40
C ASN A 57 -3.97 6.48 -18.97
N LEU A 58 -2.79 7.01 -18.68
CA LEU A 58 -1.52 6.44 -19.13
C LEU A 58 -1.30 5.03 -18.60
N PHE A 59 -1.53 4.81 -17.30
CA PHE A 59 -1.45 3.48 -16.71
C PHE A 59 -2.52 2.53 -17.25
N GLY A 60 -3.73 3.03 -17.52
CA GLY A 60 -4.82 2.27 -18.14
C GLY A 60 -4.45 1.72 -19.51
N LYS A 61 -3.94 2.59 -20.39
CA LYS A 61 -3.48 2.22 -21.74
C LYS A 61 -2.37 1.17 -21.70
N ALA A 62 -1.37 1.35 -20.82
CA ALA A 62 -0.28 0.39 -20.67
C ALA A 62 -0.78 -0.99 -20.18
N CYS A 63 -1.74 -1.02 -19.25
CA CYS A 63 -2.35 -2.27 -18.78
C CYS A 63 -3.15 -2.98 -19.89
N GLU A 64 -3.97 -2.25 -20.65
CA GLU A 64 -4.78 -2.80 -21.74
C GLU A 64 -3.92 -3.40 -22.86
N ALA A 65 -2.82 -2.73 -23.20
CA ALA A 65 -1.88 -3.22 -24.20
C ALA A 65 -1.21 -4.53 -23.78
N GLN A 66 -0.85 -4.68 -22.50
CA GLN A 66 -0.30 -5.93 -21.97
C GLN A 66 -1.30 -7.10 -22.03
N VAL A 67 -2.57 -6.84 -21.75
CA VAL A 67 -3.63 -7.88 -21.84
C VAL A 67 -3.85 -8.31 -23.29
N THR A 68 -3.90 -7.34 -24.20
CA THR A 68 -4.09 -7.61 -25.64
C THR A 68 -2.91 -8.36 -26.23
N SER A 69 -1.67 -7.99 -25.87
CA SER A 69 -0.46 -8.69 -26.31
C SER A 69 -0.39 -10.14 -25.81
N LYS A 70 -0.81 -10.41 -24.56
CA LYS A 70 -0.88 -11.79 -24.02
C LYS A 70 -1.94 -12.63 -24.74
N LYS A 71 -3.12 -12.06 -25.03
CA LYS A 71 -4.14 -12.72 -25.85
C LYS A 71 -3.63 -13.01 -27.28
N ALA A 72 -3.03 -12.03 -27.93
CA ALA A 72 -2.50 -12.18 -29.29
C ALA A 72 -1.37 -13.24 -29.38
N THR A 73 -0.53 -13.35 -28.35
CA THR A 73 0.52 -14.38 -28.28
C THR A 73 -0.07 -15.79 -28.15
N LEU A 74 -1.14 -15.95 -27.35
CA LEU A 74 -1.88 -17.21 -27.28
C LEU A 74 -2.54 -17.56 -28.63
N THR A 75 -3.14 -16.58 -29.33
CA THR A 75 -3.77 -16.80 -30.64
C THR A 75 -2.75 -17.10 -31.76
N ARG A 76 -1.54 -16.52 -31.68
CA ARG A 76 -0.47 -16.73 -32.68
C ARG A 76 0.19 -18.12 -32.58
N LEU A 77 -0.02 -18.86 -31.49
CA LEU A 77 0.39 -20.27 -31.40
C LEU A 77 -0.52 -21.19 -32.24
N GLU A 78 -1.72 -20.73 -32.62
CA GLU A 78 -2.72 -21.56 -33.34
C GLU A 78 -2.81 -21.27 -34.84
N THR A 79 -2.25 -20.17 -35.36
CA THR A 79 -2.33 -19.86 -36.81
C THR A 79 -1.17 -18.98 -37.29
N THR A 80 -0.41 -19.49 -38.28
CA THR A 80 0.70 -18.81 -38.94
C THR A 80 0.19 -17.74 -39.93
N VAL A 81 -0.18 -16.55 -39.45
CA VAL A 81 -0.34 -15.38 -40.33
C VAL A 81 0.32 -14.16 -39.69
N VAL A 82 1.31 -13.61 -40.37
CA VAL A 82 2.13 -12.48 -39.92
C VAL A 82 1.38 -11.19 -40.29
N ALA A 83 0.53 -10.70 -39.39
CA ALA A 83 -0.01 -9.35 -39.51
C ALA A 83 1.00 -8.34 -38.93
N ASP A 84 1.38 -7.39 -39.76
CA ASP A 84 2.26 -6.25 -39.46
C ASP A 84 1.52 -5.27 -38.52
N ALA A 85 1.49 -5.59 -37.23
CA ALA A 85 0.96 -4.72 -36.20
C ALA A 85 2.10 -3.79 -35.74
N GLN A 86 1.99 -2.51 -36.05
CA GLN A 86 2.84 -1.48 -35.46
C GLN A 86 2.77 -1.61 -33.94
N THR A 87 3.84 -2.13 -33.34
CA THR A 87 3.98 -2.25 -31.90
C THR A 87 4.23 -0.84 -31.35
N GLU A 88 3.16 -0.12 -31.01
CA GLU A 88 3.31 0.99 -30.08
C GLU A 88 3.93 0.44 -28.81
N ASP A 89 5.12 0.94 -28.47
CA ASP A 89 5.94 0.51 -27.35
C ASP A 89 5.27 0.96 -26.04
N THR A 90 4.17 0.27 -25.69
CA THR A 90 3.25 0.58 -24.61
C THR A 90 3.82 0.14 -23.27
N ARG A 91 4.96 0.73 -22.93
CA ARG A 91 5.61 0.58 -21.64
C ARG A 91 4.82 1.35 -20.57
N PHE A 92 4.83 0.84 -19.34
CA PHE A 92 4.38 1.63 -18.19
C PHE A 92 5.12 2.98 -18.12
N PRO A 93 4.43 4.10 -17.83
CA PRO A 93 5.03 5.42 -17.79
C PRO A 93 6.10 5.50 -16.71
N ARG A 94 7.09 6.37 -16.92
CA ARG A 94 8.21 6.50 -15.98
C ARG A 94 7.78 7.31 -14.76
N VAL A 95 7.92 6.72 -13.59
CA VAL A 95 7.63 7.38 -12.32
C VAL A 95 8.93 7.71 -11.58
N LEU A 96 9.09 8.96 -11.20
CA LEU A 96 10.14 9.47 -10.32
C LEU A 96 9.54 9.66 -8.92
N ILE A 97 10.32 9.35 -7.90
CA ILE A 97 9.94 9.55 -6.51
C ILE A 97 10.98 10.39 -5.79
N ASP A 98 10.51 11.18 -4.85
CA ASP A 98 11.33 11.96 -3.93
C ASP A 98 10.81 11.78 -2.49
N GLY A 99 11.71 11.53 -1.55
CA GLY A 99 11.39 11.22 -0.16
C GLY A 99 12.21 10.06 0.43
N PRO A 100 11.77 9.49 1.57
CA PRO A 100 10.48 9.73 2.23
C PRO A 100 10.44 11.03 3.03
N TYR A 101 9.23 11.56 3.25
CA TYR A 101 8.96 12.76 4.04
C TYR A 101 8.16 12.42 5.31
N GLY A 102 8.57 13.02 6.43
CA GLY A 102 7.98 12.75 7.73
C GLY A 102 6.57 13.35 7.89
N ALA A 103 5.72 12.68 8.66
CA ALA A 103 4.39 13.18 9.02
C ALA A 103 4.09 12.86 10.49
N PRO A 104 3.18 13.59 11.16
CA PRO A 104 2.82 13.34 12.56
C PRO A 104 2.42 11.88 12.84
N ALA A 105 1.72 11.25 11.89
CA ALA A 105 1.25 9.86 11.97
C ALA A 105 2.38 8.83 12.18
N GLN A 106 3.63 9.15 11.81
CA GLN A 106 4.76 8.21 11.93
C GLN A 106 5.17 7.88 13.38
N ASN A 107 4.70 8.67 14.34
CA ASN A 107 5.02 8.51 15.76
C ASN A 107 4.05 7.58 16.49
N TYR A 108 3.22 6.82 15.78
CA TYR A 108 2.18 5.96 16.36
C TYR A 108 2.71 4.97 17.42
N LYS A 109 3.96 4.51 17.32
CA LYS A 109 4.59 3.61 18.30
C LYS A 109 4.82 4.24 19.69
N LYS A 110 4.64 5.56 19.84
CA LYS A 110 4.81 6.27 21.12
C LYS A 110 3.58 6.25 22.02
N TYR A 111 2.47 5.66 21.55
CA TYR A 111 1.19 5.68 22.25
C TYR A 111 0.74 4.25 22.54
N ASP A 112 0.21 4.02 23.75
CA ASP A 112 -0.30 2.72 24.17
C ASP A 112 -1.65 2.40 23.52
N ILE A 113 -2.44 3.43 23.23
CA ILE A 113 -3.75 3.35 22.58
C ILE A 113 -3.74 4.26 21.35
N LEU A 114 -4.08 3.72 20.19
CA LEU A 114 -4.27 4.49 18.97
C LEU A 114 -5.74 4.62 18.61
N LEU A 115 -6.14 5.84 18.26
CA LEU A 115 -7.40 6.14 17.60
C LEU A 115 -7.08 6.71 16.21
N LEU A 116 -7.36 5.93 15.18
CA LEU A 116 -7.08 6.25 13.78
C LEU A 116 -8.40 6.57 13.07
N ILE A 117 -8.59 7.81 12.63
CA ILE A 117 -9.83 8.27 11.98
C ILE A 117 -9.51 8.71 10.56
N GLY A 118 -9.90 7.91 9.58
CA GLY A 118 -9.69 8.17 8.15
C GLY A 118 -10.98 8.57 7.44
N LEU A 119 -10.94 9.66 6.67
CA LEU A 119 -12.06 10.09 5.81
C LEU A 119 -11.68 9.94 4.33
N GLY A 120 -12.41 9.12 3.57
CA GLY A 120 -12.14 8.86 2.15
C GLY A 120 -10.70 8.39 1.92
N ILE A 121 -10.01 9.00 0.95
CA ILE A 121 -8.59 8.71 0.66
C ILE A 121 -7.64 9.11 1.80
N GLY A 122 -8.09 9.96 2.74
CA GLY A 122 -7.34 10.34 3.93
C GLY A 122 -7.08 9.20 4.92
N ALA A 123 -7.66 8.02 4.70
CA ALA A 123 -7.35 6.80 5.45
C ALA A 123 -5.99 6.16 5.08
N THR A 124 -5.44 6.49 3.90
CA THR A 124 -4.22 5.89 3.35
C THR A 124 -2.99 5.84 4.28
N PRO A 125 -2.62 6.89 5.06
CA PRO A 125 -1.47 6.79 5.97
C PRO A 125 -1.71 5.76 7.08
N PHE A 126 -2.98 5.59 7.51
CA PHE A 126 -3.34 4.63 8.55
C PHE A 126 -3.30 3.19 8.07
N ILE A 127 -3.54 2.93 6.78
CA ILE A 127 -3.36 1.60 6.21
C ILE A 127 -1.92 1.12 6.38
N SER A 128 -0.93 1.97 6.08
CA SER A 128 0.48 1.62 6.27
C SER A 128 0.80 1.32 7.74
N ILE A 129 0.17 2.04 8.67
CA ILE A 129 0.30 1.81 10.11
C ILE A 129 -0.32 0.46 10.50
N LEU A 130 -1.53 0.15 10.03
CA LEU A 130 -2.21 -1.12 10.30
C LEU A 130 -1.41 -2.31 9.78
N LYS A 131 -0.88 -2.23 8.55
CA LYS A 131 -0.01 -3.28 8.00
C LYS A 131 1.26 -3.48 8.83
N ASP A 132 1.91 -2.39 9.26
CA ASP A 132 3.11 -2.49 10.09
C ASP A 132 2.77 -3.09 11.46
N LEU A 133 1.64 -2.70 12.09
CA LEU A 133 1.16 -3.33 13.32
C LEU A 133 0.96 -4.84 13.14
N LEU A 134 0.23 -5.27 12.11
CA LEU A 134 0.01 -6.70 11.81
C LEU A 134 1.31 -7.48 11.62
N ASN A 135 2.27 -6.91 10.89
CA ASN A 135 3.55 -7.56 10.67
C ASN A 135 4.35 -7.74 11.97
N ASN A 136 4.30 -6.76 12.89
CA ASN A 136 4.96 -6.87 14.19
C ASN A 136 4.27 -7.89 15.12
N PHE A 137 2.95 -8.06 15.03
CA PHE A 137 2.24 -9.08 15.81
C PHE A 137 2.59 -10.50 15.35
N LYS A 138 2.54 -10.77 14.04
CA LYS A 138 2.88 -12.09 13.48
C LYS A 138 4.31 -12.52 13.82
N SER A 139 5.28 -11.59 13.72
CA SER A 139 6.67 -11.88 14.08
C SER A 139 6.85 -12.25 15.55
N ASN A 140 6.02 -11.71 16.45
CA ASN A 140 6.12 -11.99 17.88
C ASN A 140 5.52 -13.36 18.24
N GLU A 141 4.36 -13.72 17.66
CA GLU A 141 3.75 -15.04 17.88
C GLU A 141 4.67 -16.19 17.42
N GLU A 142 5.34 -16.01 16.27
CA GLU A 142 6.31 -16.98 15.76
C GLU A 142 7.49 -17.17 16.74
N VAL A 143 8.01 -16.08 17.32
CA VAL A 143 9.14 -16.13 18.26
C VAL A 143 8.73 -16.76 19.61
N GLU A 144 7.54 -16.43 20.13
CA GLU A 144 7.01 -17.02 21.38
C GLU A 144 6.72 -18.52 21.25
N SER A 145 6.31 -18.98 20.06
CA SER A 145 6.08 -20.41 19.80
C SER A 145 7.38 -21.24 19.76
N ILE A 146 8.52 -20.60 19.47
CA ILE A 146 9.83 -21.27 19.34
C ILE A 146 10.64 -21.19 20.65
N HIS A 147 10.56 -20.08 21.39
CA HIS A 147 11.24 -19.92 22.68
C HIS A 147 10.21 -19.90 23.82
N GLY A 148 9.98 -21.08 24.42
CA GLY A 148 9.13 -21.20 25.60
C GLY A 148 9.50 -20.22 26.70
N SER A 149 8.58 -19.30 27.01
CA SER A 149 8.34 -18.51 28.24
C SER A 149 9.49 -18.09 29.19
N GLU A 150 10.76 -18.08 28.80
CA GLU A 150 11.87 -17.83 29.74
C GLU A 150 12.81 -16.66 29.42
N ILE A 151 12.49 -15.81 28.44
CA ILE A 151 13.23 -14.54 28.26
C ILE A 151 12.24 -13.38 28.37
N GLY A 152 12.43 -12.57 29.42
CA GLY A 152 11.46 -11.61 29.93
C GLY A 152 10.83 -10.69 28.89
N SER A 153 9.56 -10.36 29.15
CA SER A 153 8.69 -9.42 28.43
C SER A 153 9.49 -8.37 27.66
N PHE A 154 9.78 -8.67 26.39
CA PHE A 154 10.23 -7.66 25.45
C PHE A 154 9.08 -6.68 25.35
N LYS A 155 9.19 -5.51 25.99
CA LYS A 155 8.20 -4.45 25.88
C LYS A 155 7.99 -4.18 24.40
N ASN A 156 6.80 -4.55 23.90
CA ASN A 156 6.38 -4.22 22.56
C ASN A 156 6.48 -2.69 22.40
N ASN A 157 7.38 -2.23 21.54
CA ASN A 157 7.46 -0.82 21.17
C ASN A 157 6.31 -0.53 20.20
N GLY A 158 5.13 -0.30 20.75
CA GLY A 158 3.93 -0.04 19.97
C GLY A 158 2.65 -0.04 20.81
N PRO A 159 1.53 0.33 20.20
CA PRO A 159 0.24 0.34 20.87
C PRO A 159 -0.21 -1.06 21.26
N GLY A 160 -0.76 -1.20 22.47
CA GLY A 160 -1.46 -2.40 22.90
C GLY A 160 -2.88 -2.49 22.32
N ARG A 161 -3.48 -1.35 21.93
CA ARG A 161 -4.81 -1.28 21.29
C ARG A 161 -4.84 -0.24 20.18
N ALA A 162 -5.51 -0.56 19.08
CA ALA A 162 -5.71 0.35 17.96
C ALA A 162 -7.15 0.29 17.46
N TYR A 163 -7.84 1.43 17.47
CA TYR A 163 -9.18 1.60 16.94
C TYR A 163 -9.10 2.32 15.60
N PHE A 164 -9.65 1.74 14.55
CA PHE A 164 -9.64 2.33 13.22
C PHE A 164 -11.06 2.59 12.72
N TYR A 165 -11.39 3.87 12.56
CA TYR A 165 -12.64 4.34 11.99
C TYR A 165 -12.39 4.88 10.60
N TRP A 166 -12.90 4.18 9.59
CA TRP A 166 -12.87 4.64 8.21
C TRP A 166 -14.26 5.00 7.71
N VAL A 167 -14.46 6.28 7.42
CA VAL A 167 -15.68 6.80 6.80
C VAL A 167 -15.38 7.21 5.36
N THR A 168 -16.07 6.61 4.39
CA THR A 168 -15.97 7.00 2.99
C THR A 168 -17.34 6.93 2.31
N ARG A 169 -17.54 7.79 1.30
CA ARG A 169 -18.73 7.76 0.44
C ARG A 169 -18.56 6.81 -0.75
N GLU A 170 -17.33 6.41 -1.06
CA GLU A 170 -16.99 5.59 -2.22
C GLU A 170 -16.82 4.13 -1.81
N GLN A 171 -17.77 3.27 -2.17
CA GLN A 171 -17.72 1.86 -1.80
C GLN A 171 -16.47 1.14 -2.37
N GLY A 172 -16.05 1.51 -3.58
CA GLY A 172 -14.83 0.97 -4.21
C GLY A 172 -13.54 1.31 -3.45
N SER A 173 -13.55 2.31 -2.56
CA SER A 173 -12.38 2.60 -1.73
C SER A 173 -12.00 1.45 -0.80
N PHE A 174 -12.99 0.70 -0.31
CA PHE A 174 -12.75 -0.42 0.58
C PHE A 174 -12.13 -1.61 -0.14
N GLU A 175 -12.39 -1.78 -1.44
CA GLU A 175 -11.84 -2.89 -2.22
C GLU A 175 -10.31 -2.84 -2.27
N TRP A 176 -9.73 -1.64 -2.36
CA TRP A 176 -8.27 -1.45 -2.40
C TRP A 176 -7.55 -2.02 -1.17
N PHE A 177 -8.19 -2.02 -0.01
CA PHE A 177 -7.59 -2.46 1.25
C PHE A 177 -8.34 -3.59 1.93
N LYS A 178 -9.25 -4.25 1.23
CA LYS A 178 -10.06 -5.34 1.78
C LYS A 178 -9.19 -6.44 2.40
N GLY A 179 -8.08 -6.80 1.75
CA GLY A 179 -7.13 -7.77 2.30
C GLY A 179 -6.56 -7.33 3.65
N VAL A 180 -6.06 -6.09 3.74
CA VAL A 180 -5.54 -5.54 5.00
C VAL A 180 -6.64 -5.48 6.08
N MET A 181 -7.84 -5.05 5.70
CA MET A 181 -8.96 -4.97 6.64
C MET A 181 -9.42 -6.34 7.14
N ASN A 182 -9.39 -7.35 6.27
CA ASN A 182 -9.69 -8.73 6.65
C ASN A 182 -8.60 -9.27 7.60
N ASP A 183 -7.32 -9.06 7.28
CA ASP A 183 -6.22 -9.49 8.15
C ASP A 183 -6.31 -8.83 9.54
N VAL A 184 -6.69 -7.55 9.59
CA VAL A 184 -6.96 -6.83 10.86
C VAL A 184 -8.12 -7.48 11.60
N ALA A 185 -9.23 -7.76 10.93
CA ALA A 185 -10.39 -8.38 11.55
C ALA A 185 -10.07 -9.79 12.06
N GLU A 186 -9.35 -10.62 11.31
CA GLU A 186 -8.96 -11.97 11.73
C GLU A 186 -8.02 -11.95 12.95
N SER A 187 -7.07 -11.01 12.98
CA SER A 187 -6.13 -10.86 14.09
C SER A 187 -6.83 -10.42 15.39
N ASP A 188 -7.91 -9.65 15.30
CA ASP A 188 -8.74 -9.25 16.45
C ASP A 188 -9.41 -10.46 17.13
N HIS A 189 -9.90 -11.43 16.36
CA HIS A 189 -10.59 -12.61 16.89
C HIS A 189 -9.67 -13.58 17.66
N ASN A 190 -8.35 -13.50 17.44
CA ASN A 190 -7.37 -14.34 18.12
C ASN A 190 -6.84 -13.71 19.42
N VAL A 191 -7.24 -12.48 19.76
CA VAL A 191 -6.86 -11.88 21.05
C VAL A 191 -7.75 -12.49 22.16
N PRO A 192 -7.18 -13.15 23.19
CA PRO A 192 -7.96 -13.69 24.29
C PRO A 192 -8.83 -12.60 24.92
N SER A 193 -10.03 -12.98 25.36
CA SER A 193 -11.17 -12.18 25.84
C SER A 193 -10.93 -11.26 27.06
N HIS A 194 -9.69 -10.81 27.30
CA HIS A 194 -9.34 -9.77 28.25
C HIS A 194 -9.16 -8.38 27.64
N SER A 195 -9.31 -8.24 26.32
CA SER A 195 -9.30 -6.94 25.64
C SER A 195 -10.43 -6.84 24.62
N HIS A 196 -11.61 -6.43 25.07
CA HIS A 196 -12.71 -6.11 24.17
C HIS A 196 -12.39 -4.89 23.30
N PHE A 197 -12.57 -5.06 21.98
CA PHE A 197 -12.82 -3.98 21.04
C PHE A 197 -14.30 -3.55 21.18
N SER A 198 -14.53 -2.24 21.28
CA SER A 198 -15.82 -1.57 21.25
C SER A 198 -15.66 -0.25 20.51
#